data_AF-B6AT08-F1
#
_entry.id   AF-B6AT08-F1
#
_cell.length_a   1.000
_cell.length_b   1.000
_cell.length_c   1.000
_cell.angle_alpha   90.00
_cell.angle_beta   90.00
_cell.angle_gamma   90.00
#
_symmetry.space_group_name_H-M   'P 1'
#
loop_
_entity.id
_entity.type
_entity.pdbx_description
1 polymer ?
#
loop_
_entity_poly.entity_id
_entity_poly.type
_entity_poly.pdbx_seq_one_letter_code
_entity_poly.pdbx_strand_id
1 'polypeptide(L)'
;MARLVSESTDGFLLSGLDGTKNKYGKRGNAVGRRFLRLRDQFYNHQYVLHSFRKTLASQMQAAGVHEAHAAQIIGHEIDTITYGLYATDIGFPAKVAAMEKCSYLVGPQS
;
A
#
# COMPACT_ATOMS: atom_id res chain seq x y z
N MET A 1 8.53 8.47 8.33
CA MET A 1 7.26 9.06 8.84
C MET A 1 7.44 10.50 9.30
N ALA A 2 8.47 10.85 10.08
CA ALA A 2 8.70 12.21 10.62
C ALA A 2 8.58 13.34 9.58
N ARG A 3 9.21 13.18 8.40
CA ARG A 3 9.17 14.19 7.31
C ARG A 3 7.76 14.47 6.78
N LEU A 4 6.95 13.43 6.55
CA LEU A 4 5.59 13.59 6.00
C LEU A 4 4.64 14.22 7.02
N VAL A 5 4.85 13.93 8.31
CA VAL A 5 4.08 14.56 9.39
C VAL A 5 4.46 16.04 9.51
N SER A 6 5.75 16.38 9.46
CA SER A 6 6.21 17.77 9.58
C SER A 6 5.84 18.65 8.38
N GLU A 7 5.72 18.06 7.19
CA GLU A 7 5.33 18.78 5.96
C GLU A 7 3.80 18.84 5.76
N SER A 8 3.01 18.26 6.67
CA SER A 8 1.55 18.28 6.55
C SER A 8 1.01 19.68 6.83
N THR A 9 0.28 20.24 5.87
CA THR A 9 -0.34 21.58 5.99
C THR A 9 -1.85 21.53 6.16
N ASP A 10 -2.47 20.38 5.91
CA ASP A 10 -3.92 20.18 5.86
C ASP A 10 -4.39 19.02 6.78
N GLY A 11 -3.51 18.54 7.67
CA GLY A 11 -3.81 17.41 8.56
C GLY A 11 -3.69 16.04 7.92
N PHE A 12 -3.21 15.95 6.67
CA PHE A 12 -2.98 14.68 5.98
C PHE A 12 -1.52 14.49 5.58
N LEU A 13 -1.06 13.23 5.57
CA LEU A 13 0.33 12.89 5.24
C LEU A 13 0.70 13.11 3.76
N LEU A 14 -0.28 13.01 2.87
CA LEU A 14 -0.10 13.21 1.44
C LEU A 14 -0.70 14.56 1.05
N SER A 15 0.17 15.51 0.73
CA SER A 15 -0.19 16.83 0.23
C SER A 15 -0.54 16.82 -1.26
N GLY A 16 -1.21 17.88 -1.74
CA GLY A 16 -1.60 18.03 -3.15
C GLY A 16 -2.75 17.11 -3.60
N LEU A 17 -3.41 16.42 -2.66
CA LEU A 17 -4.59 15.59 -2.92
C LEU A 17 -5.86 16.38 -2.61
N ASP A 18 -6.28 17.21 -3.56
CA ASP A 18 -7.50 17.99 -3.42
C ASP A 18 -8.75 17.12 -3.70
N GLY A 19 -9.51 16.84 -2.63
CA GLY A 19 -10.78 16.10 -2.69
C GLY A 19 -11.95 16.97 -3.13
N THR A 20 -11.85 18.29 -3.01
CA THR A 20 -12.93 19.25 -3.29
C THR A 20 -13.23 19.36 -4.78
N LYS A 21 -12.25 19.04 -5.64
CA LYS A 21 -12.39 19.02 -7.10
C LYS A 21 -13.14 17.81 -7.66
N ASN A 22 -13.64 16.91 -6.82
CA ASN A 22 -14.56 15.87 -7.29
C ASN A 22 -15.88 15.93 -6.53
N LYS A 23 -16.97 15.60 -7.24
CA LYS A 23 -18.33 15.58 -6.71
C LYS A 23 -18.56 14.64 -5.51
N TYR A 24 -17.57 13.84 -5.13
CA TYR A 24 -17.62 12.91 -4.00
C TYR A 24 -16.73 13.33 -2.81
N GLY A 25 -16.01 14.46 -2.89
CA GLY A 25 -15.07 14.89 -1.85
C GLY A 25 -13.85 13.97 -1.65
N LYS A 26 -13.63 12.96 -2.52
CA LYS A 26 -12.70 11.86 -2.25
C LYS A 26 -11.25 12.19 -2.67
N ARG A 27 -10.35 12.41 -1.71
CA ARG A 27 -8.92 12.68 -1.96
C ARG A 27 -8.19 11.53 -2.67
N GLY A 28 -8.62 10.28 -2.45
CA GLY A 28 -8.00 9.08 -3.00
C GLY A 28 -7.99 8.99 -4.54
N ASN A 29 -8.94 9.63 -5.22
CA ASN A 29 -8.98 9.61 -6.69
C ASN A 29 -7.73 10.30 -7.30
N ALA A 30 -7.22 11.35 -6.66
CA ALA A 30 -5.99 12.01 -7.10
C ALA A 30 -4.77 11.09 -7.00
N VAL A 31 -4.70 10.22 -5.97
CA VAL A 31 -3.64 9.22 -5.81
C VAL A 31 -3.70 8.20 -6.94
N GLY A 32 -4.88 7.66 -7.23
CA GLY A 32 -5.06 6.70 -8.32
C GLY A 32 -4.64 7.28 -9.68
N ARG A 33 -5.04 8.52 -9.98
CA ARG A 33 -4.59 9.19 -11.21
C ARG A 33 -3.08 9.40 -11.27
N ARG A 34 -2.45 9.80 -10.15
CA ARG A 34 -0.99 9.95 -10.09
C ARG A 34 -0.27 8.63 -10.33
N PHE A 35 -0.79 7.54 -9.75
CA PHE A 35 -0.27 6.20 -10.02
C PHE A 35 -0.41 5.81 -11.50
N LEU A 36 -1.57 6.03 -12.11
CA LEU A 36 -1.78 5.71 -13.53
C LEU A 36 -0.80 6.50 -14.43
N ARG A 37 -0.56 7.79 -14.14
CA ARG A 37 0.44 8.59 -14.87
C ARG A 37 1.86 8.04 -14.74
N LEU A 38 2.26 7.66 -13.52
CA LEU A 38 3.57 7.04 -13.28
C LEU A 38 3.68 5.70 -14.01
N ARG A 39 2.61 4.89 -13.97
CA ARG A 39 2.55 3.65 -14.74
C ARG A 39 2.78 3.94 -16.21
N ASP A 40 2.03 4.86 -16.81
CA ASP A 40 2.09 5.13 -18.25
C ASP A 40 3.48 5.63 -18.70
N GLN A 41 4.27 6.19 -17.76
CA GLN A 41 5.63 6.63 -18.01
C GLN A 41 6.66 5.49 -18.01
N PHE A 42 6.46 4.44 -17.20
CA PHE A 42 7.47 3.40 -16.97
C PHE A 42 7.03 1.98 -17.37
N TYR A 43 5.74 1.77 -17.61
CA TYR A 43 5.12 0.45 -17.80
C TYR A 43 3.97 0.50 -18.81
N ASN A 44 3.54 -0.68 -19.28
CA ASN A 44 2.38 -0.80 -20.15
C ASN A 44 1.04 -0.66 -19.38
N HIS A 45 -0.05 -0.47 -20.11
CA HIS A 45 -1.39 -0.25 -19.56
C HIS A 45 -1.99 -1.45 -18.80
N GLN A 46 -1.31 -2.60 -18.74
CA GLN A 46 -1.82 -3.81 -18.08
C GLN A 46 -1.72 -3.74 -16.55
N TYR A 47 -0.89 -2.85 -16.03
CA TYR A 47 -0.75 -2.66 -14.58
C TYR A 47 -1.82 -1.71 -14.05
N VAL A 48 -2.39 -2.03 -12.91
CA VAL A 48 -3.36 -1.17 -12.20
C VAL A 48 -2.96 -1.09 -10.73
N LEU A 49 -3.64 -0.26 -9.93
CA LEU A 49 -3.37 -0.18 -8.49
C LEU A 49 -3.45 -1.56 -7.81
N HIS A 50 -4.31 -2.45 -8.30
CA HIS A 50 -4.38 -3.82 -7.77
C HIS A 50 -3.11 -4.65 -8.09
N SER A 51 -2.42 -4.36 -9.19
CA SER A 51 -1.12 -4.99 -9.50
C SER A 51 -0.07 -4.64 -8.46
N PHE A 52 -0.08 -3.42 -7.91
CA PHE A 52 0.79 -3.04 -6.80
C PHE A 52 0.55 -3.89 -5.54
N ARG A 53 -0.72 -4.17 -5.20
CA ARG A 53 -1.07 -5.06 -4.07
C ARG A 53 -0.54 -6.48 -4.30
N LYS A 54 -0.63 -6.99 -5.53
CA LYS A 54 -0.07 -8.30 -5.89
C LYS A 54 1.45 -8.32 -5.73
N THR A 55 2.14 -7.29 -6.22
CA THR A 55 3.60 -7.16 -6.04
C THR A 55 3.98 -7.14 -4.58
N LEU A 56 3.28 -6.36 -3.74
CA LEU A 56 3.53 -6.31 -2.30
C LEU A 56 3.34 -7.70 -1.64
N ALA A 57 2.26 -8.41 -1.99
CA ALA A 57 2.02 -9.76 -1.49
C ALA A 57 3.14 -10.73 -1.89
N SER A 58 3.61 -10.68 -3.15
CA SER A 58 4.74 -11.50 -3.61
C SER A 58 6.04 -11.15 -2.87
N GLN A 59 6.32 -9.88 -2.62
CA GLN A 59 7.51 -9.49 -1.84
C GLN A 59 7.43 -9.95 -0.39
N MET A 60 6.26 -9.86 0.24
CA MET A 60 6.04 -10.38 1.59
C MET A 60 6.25 -11.89 1.65
N GLN A 61 5.71 -12.63 0.69
CA GLN A 61 5.90 -14.08 0.58
C GLN A 61 7.38 -14.44 0.40
N ALA A 62 8.08 -13.77 -0.52
CA ALA A 62 9.51 -13.99 -0.76
C ALA A 62 10.37 -13.67 0.48
N ALA A 63 9.94 -12.70 1.30
CA ALA A 63 10.61 -12.32 2.54
C ALA A 63 10.19 -13.18 3.76
N GLY A 64 9.39 -14.23 3.56
CA GLY A 64 8.96 -15.13 4.62
C GLY A 64 7.99 -14.51 5.63
N VAL A 65 7.24 -13.46 5.23
CA VAL A 65 6.17 -12.90 6.05
C VAL A 65 5.01 -13.90 6.10
N HIS A 66 4.54 -14.20 7.31
CA HIS A 66 3.42 -15.11 7.52
C HIS A 66 2.16 -14.60 6.79
N GLU A 67 1.42 -15.50 6.12
CA GLU A 67 0.27 -15.14 5.28
C GLU A 67 -0.79 -14.34 6.03
N ALA A 68 -1.11 -14.74 7.26
CA ALA A 68 -2.06 -14.00 8.10
C ALA A 68 -1.63 -12.55 8.37
N HIS A 69 -0.32 -12.29 8.50
CA HIS A 69 0.20 -10.94 8.71
C HIS A 69 0.15 -10.13 7.42
N ALA A 70 0.50 -10.75 6.28
CA ALA A 70 0.38 -10.13 4.98
C ALA A 70 -1.08 -9.76 4.67
N ALA A 71 -2.03 -10.66 4.96
CA ALA A 71 -3.47 -10.44 4.79
C ALA A 71 -3.98 -9.23 5.58
N GLN A 72 -3.56 -9.07 6.84
CA GLN A 72 -3.90 -7.90 7.65
C GLN A 72 -3.33 -6.59 7.11
N ILE A 73 -2.16 -6.62 6.45
CA ILE A 73 -1.53 -5.41 5.89
C ILE A 73 -2.17 -5.02 4.56
N ILE A 74 -2.42 -5.99 3.68
CA ILE A 74 -3.05 -5.73 2.39
C ILE A 74 -4.56 -5.48 2.54
N GLY A 75 -5.17 -5.92 3.65
CA GLY A 75 -6.59 -5.80 3.94
C GLY A 75 -7.41 -6.88 3.24
N HIS A 76 -6.98 -8.15 3.32
CA HIS A 76 -7.82 -9.31 2.96
C HIS A 76 -8.44 -9.89 4.22
N GLU A 77 -9.69 -10.33 4.10
CA GLU A 77 -10.27 -11.22 5.10
C GLU A 77 -9.55 -12.58 5.05
N ILE A 78 -9.40 -13.21 6.21
CA ILE A 78 -8.75 -14.52 6.32
C ILE A 78 -9.88 -15.55 6.42
N ASP A 79 -10.17 -16.23 5.30
CA ASP A 79 -11.33 -17.12 5.15
C ASP A 79 -11.20 -18.46 5.92
N THR A 80 -10.07 -18.71 6.58
CA THR A 80 -9.87 -19.95 7.35
C THR A 80 -10.52 -19.84 8.73
N ILE A 81 -11.32 -20.83 9.12
CA ILE A 81 -12.08 -20.87 10.39
C ILE A 81 -11.21 -20.51 11.60
N THR A 82 -9.99 -21.06 11.67
CA THR A 82 -9.08 -20.87 12.81
C THR A 82 -8.56 -19.43 12.92
N TYR A 83 -8.26 -18.77 11.80
CA TYR A 83 -7.78 -17.39 11.82
C TYR A 83 -8.93 -16.38 11.76
N GLY A 84 -10.02 -16.65 11.06
CA GLY A 84 -11.21 -15.78 11.04
C GLY A 84 -11.86 -15.61 12.42
N LEU A 85 -11.77 -16.63 13.29
CA LEU A 85 -12.31 -16.58 14.67
C LEU A 85 -11.30 -16.08 15.71
N TYR A 86 -9.99 -16.33 15.53
CA TYR A 86 -8.98 -16.08 16.57
C TYR A 86 -7.84 -15.15 16.18
N ALA A 87 -7.70 -14.76 14.91
CA ALA A 87 -6.64 -13.85 14.51
C ALA A 87 -6.89 -12.47 15.09
N THR A 88 -6.09 -12.11 16.08
CA THR A 88 -6.01 -10.75 16.61
C THR A 88 -5.19 -9.90 15.65
N ASP A 89 -5.50 -8.60 15.58
CA ASP A 89 -4.64 -7.66 14.87
C ASP A 89 -3.22 -7.74 15.45
N ILE A 90 -2.22 -7.96 14.60
CA ILE A 90 -0.81 -8.02 15.00
C ILE A 90 -0.28 -6.68 15.53
N GLY A 91 -1.05 -5.60 15.35
CA GLY A 91 -0.71 -4.26 15.79
C GLY A 91 0.20 -3.53 14.82
N PHE A 92 0.20 -2.19 14.92
CA PHE A 92 0.95 -1.32 14.01
C PHE A 92 2.46 -1.61 13.97
N PRO A 93 3.18 -1.83 15.10
CA PRO A 93 4.62 -2.11 15.06
C PRO A 93 4.97 -3.38 14.28
N ALA A 94 4.19 -4.46 14.43
CA ALA A 94 4.42 -5.70 13.71
C ALA A 94 4.12 -5.54 12.21
N LYS A 95 3.12 -4.73 11.83
CA LYS A 95 2.86 -4.36 10.42
C LYS A 95 4.04 -3.61 9.81
N VAL A 96 4.66 -2.69 10.56
CA VAL A 96 5.88 -1.98 10.12
C VAL A 96 7.03 -2.96 9.93
N ALA A 97 7.31 -3.81 10.92
CA ALA A 97 8.39 -4.79 10.84
C ALA A 97 8.22 -5.77 9.67
N ALA A 98 6.98 -6.17 9.35
CA ALA A 98 6.69 -7.00 8.18
C ALA A 98 6.93 -6.25 6.86
N MET A 99 6.57 -4.96 6.79
CA MET A 99 6.81 -4.12 5.62
C MET A 99 8.30 -3.88 5.38
N GLU A 100 9.09 -3.71 6.44
CA GLU A 100 10.55 -3.50 6.37
C GLU A 100 11.32 -4.71 5.79
N LYS A 101 10.72 -5.91 5.83
CA LYS A 101 11.29 -7.11 5.20
C LYS A 101 11.19 -7.10 3.68
N CYS A 102 10.28 -6.31 3.10
CA CYS A 102 10.11 -6.24 1.66
C CYS A 102 11.26 -5.43 1.03
N SER A 103 12.04 -6.07 0.17
CA SER A 103 13.01 -5.38 -0.69
C SER A 103 12.41 -5.14 -2.06
N TYR A 104 12.66 -3.99 -2.68
CA TYR A 104 12.32 -3.73 -4.07
C TYR A 104 13.62 -3.39 -4.78
N LEU A 105 14.06 -4.25 -5.69
CA LEU A 105 15.20 -3.93 -6.53
C LEU A 105 14.81 -2.71 -7.37
N VAL A 106 15.48 -1.59 -7.13
CA VAL A 106 15.46 -0.47 -8.07
C VAL A 106 16.23 -0.97 -9.28
N GLY A 107 15.53 -1.21 -10.40
CA GLY A 107 16.19 -1.59 -11.66
C GLY A 107 17.29 -0.58 -12.01
N PRO A 108 18.28 -0.98 -12.84
CA PRO A 108 19.40 -0.10 -13.19
C PRO A 108 18.85 1.25 -13.67
N GLN A 109 19.30 2.32 -13.00
CA GLN A 109 19.04 3.69 -13.45
C GLN A 109 19.78 3.84 -14.79
N SER A 110 19.04 3.77 -15.89
CA SER A 110 19.50 4.12 -17.23
C SER A 110 19.56 5.64 -17.39
#